data_AF-A0A1H0JF13-F1
#
_entry.id   AF-A0A1H0JF13-F1
#
_cell.length_a   1.000
_cell.length_b   1.000
_cell.length_c   1.000
_cell.angle_alpha   90.00
_cell.angle_beta   90.00
_cell.angle_gamma   90.00
#
_symmetry.space_group_name_H-M   'P 1'
#
loop_
_entity.id
_entity.type
_entity.pdbx_description
1 polymer ?
#
loop_
_entity_poly.entity_id
_entity_poly.type
_entity_poly.pdbx_seq_one_letter_code
_entity_poly.pdbx_strand_id
1 'polypeptide(L)'
;MIKIFNPDKLTRQTFFKDLANFLYQTDDVTLRQIKANFQDMSKIDRLIEEYVQAGYIIRDNKRYTIGFDLLNSLENIDLDSQIFVDDQSPIYDDLMALSFETRLTNQTNDLVLVEKTSIARSELTLANYFFKLADNLPMSEAQEPLFDLLGDVNPQYALKYMTTFLLKFARKDEVVQKRPDIFVEALEKLDYIRKNDQGKYQLNMSFDKETLVFTSKD
;
A
#
# COMPACT_ATOMS: atom_id res chain seq x y z
N MET A 1 -18.84 -8.07 -1.03
CA MET A 1 -18.80 -6.91 -0.13
C MET A 1 -17.92 -5.84 -0.75
N ILE A 2 -18.23 -4.56 -0.52
CA ILE A 2 -17.40 -3.47 -1.04
C ILE A 2 -16.08 -3.42 -0.27
N LYS A 3 -14.98 -3.60 -0.99
CA LYS A 3 -13.60 -3.30 -0.56
C LYS A 3 -13.21 -1.93 -1.08
N ILE A 4 -12.38 -1.24 -0.29
CA ILE A 4 -11.89 0.10 -0.60
C ILE A 4 -10.37 0.07 -0.55
N PHE A 5 -9.73 0.36 -1.68
CA PHE A 5 -8.28 0.59 -1.76
C PHE A 5 -7.99 2.09 -1.78
N ASN A 6 -6.84 2.46 -1.18
CA ASN A 6 -6.43 3.86 -0.96
C ASN A 6 -7.54 4.76 -0.39
N PRO A 7 -8.14 4.39 0.76
CA PRO A 7 -9.23 5.15 1.32
C PRO A 7 -8.74 6.50 1.83
N ASP A 8 -9.49 7.55 1.49
CA ASP A 8 -9.37 8.88 2.05
C ASP A 8 -9.83 8.93 3.53
N LYS A 9 -9.83 10.13 4.11
CA LYS A 9 -10.22 10.34 5.51
C LYS A 9 -11.65 9.89 5.82
N LEU A 10 -12.60 10.03 4.89
CA LEU A 10 -14.00 9.67 5.12
C LEU A 10 -14.21 8.17 4.95
N THR A 11 -13.71 7.61 3.84
CA THR A 11 -13.93 6.22 3.47
C THR A 11 -13.11 5.20 4.27
N ARG A 12 -12.06 5.66 4.97
CA ARG A 12 -11.30 4.82 5.90
C ARG A 12 -12.10 4.48 7.16
N GLN A 13 -13.10 5.30 7.52
CA GLN A 13 -13.91 5.11 8.73
C GLN A 13 -14.70 3.81 8.70
N THR A 14 -14.72 3.08 9.82
CA THR A 14 -15.47 1.82 9.95
C THR A 14 -16.95 2.02 9.62
N PHE A 15 -17.56 3.08 10.18
CA PHE A 15 -18.96 3.39 9.92
C PHE A 15 -19.26 3.64 8.43
N PHE A 16 -18.35 4.28 7.68
CA PHE A 16 -18.54 4.45 6.24
C PHE A 16 -18.59 3.11 5.52
N LYS A 17 -17.63 2.21 5.82
CA LYS A 17 -17.55 0.89 5.20
C LYS A 17 -18.79 0.06 5.46
N ASP A 18 -19.28 0.08 6.70
CA ASP A 18 -20.47 -0.67 7.09
C ASP A 18 -21.72 -0.08 6.42
N LEU A 19 -21.85 1.25 6.40
CA LEU A 19 -22.95 1.94 5.73
C LEU A 19 -22.95 1.67 4.21
N ALA A 20 -21.80 1.78 3.55
CA ALA A 20 -21.67 1.53 2.12
C ALA A 20 -22.11 0.10 1.77
N ASN A 21 -21.69 -0.90 2.54
CA ASN A 21 -22.13 -2.28 2.36
C ASN A 21 -23.64 -2.46 2.59
N PHE A 22 -24.19 -1.81 3.63
CA PHE A 22 -25.62 -1.86 3.91
C PHE A 22 -26.46 -1.27 2.76
N LEU A 23 -26.05 -0.11 2.24
CA LEU A 23 -26.72 0.56 1.12
C LEU A 23 -26.54 -0.17 -0.21
N TYR A 24 -25.43 -0.88 -0.39
CA TYR A 24 -25.21 -1.72 -1.57
C TYR A 24 -26.10 -2.96 -1.60
N GLN A 25 -26.45 -3.49 -0.44
CA GLN A 25 -27.24 -4.73 -0.30
C GLN A 25 -28.75 -4.47 -0.15
N THR A 26 -29.16 -3.22 0.08
CA THR A 26 -30.54 -2.88 0.43
C THR A 26 -31.03 -1.74 -0.43
N ASP A 27 -32.15 -1.95 -1.11
CA ASP A 27 -32.83 -0.92 -1.88
C ASP A 27 -33.73 -0.04 -0.99
N ASP A 28 -34.06 1.16 -1.50
CA ASP A 28 -35.03 2.08 -0.90
C ASP A 28 -34.75 2.45 0.58
N VAL A 29 -33.47 2.57 0.95
CA VAL A 29 -33.06 2.78 2.35
C VAL A 29 -33.40 4.19 2.85
N THR A 30 -34.07 4.25 4.00
CA THR A 30 -34.41 5.49 4.71
C THR A 30 -33.46 5.74 5.89
N LEU A 31 -33.37 7.00 6.34
CA LEU A 31 -32.61 7.36 7.55
C LEU A 31 -33.03 6.58 8.80
N ARG A 32 -34.33 6.23 8.91
CA ARG A 32 -34.84 5.44 10.04
C ARG A 32 -34.28 4.02 10.02
N GLN A 33 -34.16 3.40 8.85
CA GLN A 33 -33.55 2.07 8.71
C GLN A 33 -32.05 2.12 9.02
N ILE A 34 -31.33 3.14 8.54
CA ILE A 34 -29.92 3.34 8.88
C ILE A 34 -29.75 3.44 10.40
N LYS A 35 -30.49 4.31 11.07
CA LYS A 35 -30.43 4.45 12.54
C LYS A 35 -30.80 3.17 13.29
N ALA A 36 -31.73 2.39 12.77
CA ALA A 36 -32.13 1.11 13.37
C ALA A 36 -31.05 0.02 13.21
N ASN A 37 -30.26 0.07 12.14
CA ASN A 37 -29.17 -0.88 11.87
C ASN A 37 -27.89 -0.50 12.66
N PHE A 38 -27.65 0.79 12.89
CA PHE A 38 -26.45 1.31 13.56
C PHE A 38 -26.75 1.98 14.90
N GLN A 39 -27.51 1.32 15.79
CA GLN A 39 -28.03 1.96 17.02
C GLN A 39 -26.94 2.46 17.98
N ASP A 40 -25.80 1.78 18.02
CA ASP A 40 -24.68 2.13 18.90
C ASP A 40 -23.82 3.28 18.38
N MET A 41 -24.06 3.74 17.15
CA MET A 41 -23.25 4.77 16.53
C MET A 41 -23.73 6.16 16.96
N SER A 42 -22.86 6.91 17.64
CA SER A 42 -23.14 8.32 17.94
C SER A 42 -22.96 9.20 16.71
N LYS A 43 -23.74 10.30 16.62
CA LYS A 43 -23.60 11.34 15.57
C LYS A 43 -23.82 10.85 14.13
N ILE A 44 -24.60 9.80 13.92
CA ILE A 44 -24.97 9.26 12.59
C ILE A 44 -25.42 10.35 11.63
N ASP A 45 -26.32 11.24 12.06
CA ASP A 45 -26.88 12.29 11.20
C ASP A 45 -25.79 13.20 10.62
N ARG A 46 -24.79 13.55 11.44
CA ARG A 46 -23.66 14.38 11.02
C ARG A 46 -22.76 13.63 10.05
N LEU A 47 -22.43 12.36 10.34
CA LEU A 47 -21.55 11.56 9.49
C LEU A 47 -22.18 11.32 8.11
N ILE A 48 -23.47 10.99 8.06
CA ILE A 48 -24.20 10.82 6.80
C ILE A 48 -24.18 12.12 6.00
N GLU A 49 -24.42 13.27 6.64
CA GLU A 49 -24.36 14.55 5.96
C GLU A 49 -22.96 14.86 5.40
N GLU A 50 -21.90 14.54 6.15
CA GLU A 50 -20.50 14.66 5.66
C GLU A 50 -20.27 13.77 4.42
N TYR A 51 -20.78 12.54 4.41
CA TYR A 51 -20.66 11.64 3.25
C TYR A 51 -21.50 12.07 2.05
N VAL A 52 -22.67 12.67 2.29
CA VAL A 52 -23.52 13.22 1.23
C VAL A 52 -22.86 14.44 0.58
N GLN A 53 -22.29 15.33 1.39
CA GLN A 53 -21.54 16.48 0.89
C GLN A 53 -20.30 16.09 0.09
N ALA A 54 -19.64 14.99 0.48
CA ALA A 54 -18.50 14.44 -0.25
C ALA A 54 -18.91 13.66 -1.52
N GLY A 55 -20.20 13.43 -1.75
CA GLY A 55 -20.71 12.69 -2.91
C GLY A 55 -20.64 11.17 -2.79
N TYR A 56 -20.11 10.62 -1.69
CA TYR A 56 -20.02 9.17 -1.51
C TYR A 56 -21.37 8.51 -1.24
N ILE A 57 -22.32 9.26 -0.67
CA ILE A 57 -23.70 8.82 -0.44
C ILE A 57 -24.62 9.79 -1.15
N ILE A 58 -25.59 9.29 -1.91
CA ILE A 58 -26.62 10.12 -2.53
C ILE A 58 -27.84 10.12 -1.62
N ARG A 59 -28.40 11.31 -1.39
CA ARG A 59 -29.68 11.47 -0.71
C ARG A 59 -30.69 12.07 -1.69
N ASP A 60 -31.65 11.27 -2.12
CA ASP A 60 -32.76 11.73 -2.96
C ASP A 60 -34.11 11.26 -2.39
N ASN A 61 -35.12 12.13 -2.35
CA ASN A 61 -36.47 11.79 -1.87
C ASN A 61 -36.51 11.04 -0.52
N LYS A 62 -35.63 11.42 0.42
CA LYS A 62 -35.41 10.77 1.74
C LYS A 62 -34.90 9.32 1.68
N ARG A 63 -34.39 8.92 0.53
CA ARG A 63 -33.69 7.65 0.28
C ARG A 63 -32.20 7.88 0.14
N TYR A 64 -31.44 6.88 0.56
CA TYR A 64 -29.99 6.90 0.60
C TYR A 64 -29.45 5.75 -0.24
N THR A 65 -28.50 6.04 -1.12
CA THR A 65 -27.79 5.06 -1.94
C THR A 65 -26.30 5.38 -1.94
N ILE A 66 -25.47 4.45 -2.41
CA ILE A 66 -24.08 4.78 -2.72
C ILE A 66 -24.03 5.81 -3.86
N GLY A 67 -23.03 6.69 -3.83
CA GLY A 67 -22.80 7.75 -4.81
C GLY A 67 -21.52 7.60 -5.62
N PHE A 68 -20.81 6.48 -5.45
CA PHE A 68 -19.60 6.14 -6.18
C PHE A 68 -19.86 4.91 -7.06
N ASP A 69 -19.10 4.82 -8.15
CA ASP A 69 -19.13 3.67 -9.03
C ASP A 69 -18.24 2.55 -8.48
N LEU A 70 -18.71 1.32 -8.61
CA LEU A 70 -17.88 0.15 -8.38
C LEU A 70 -17.01 -0.10 -9.61
N LEU A 71 -15.77 -0.53 -9.36
CA LEU A 71 -14.82 -0.89 -10.38
C LEU A 71 -15.41 -1.94 -11.31
N ASN A 72 -15.39 -1.65 -12.61
CA ASN A 72 -15.90 -2.52 -13.67
C ASN A 72 -14.92 -2.70 -14.84
N SER A 73 -13.78 -1.99 -14.82
CA SER A 73 -12.70 -2.09 -15.79
C SER A 73 -11.35 -1.81 -15.11
N LEU A 74 -10.28 -2.44 -15.61
CA LEU A 74 -8.90 -2.19 -15.17
C LEU A 74 -8.17 -1.13 -16.02
N GLU A 75 -8.88 -0.52 -16.98
CA GLU A 75 -8.30 0.53 -17.81
C GLU A 75 -7.94 1.77 -16.99
N ASN A 76 -6.69 2.21 -17.11
CA ASN A 76 -6.16 3.43 -16.47
C ASN A 76 -6.23 3.41 -14.93
N ILE A 77 -6.14 2.23 -14.30
CA ILE A 77 -5.96 2.15 -12.85
C ILE A 77 -4.56 2.63 -12.49
N ASP A 78 -4.49 3.59 -11.57
CA ASP A 78 -3.26 4.00 -10.91
C ASP A 78 -3.19 3.40 -9.49
N LEU A 79 -1.99 3.07 -9.05
CA LEU A 79 -1.72 2.42 -7.76
C LEU A 79 -2.25 3.23 -6.57
N ASP A 80 -2.29 4.56 -6.67
CA ASP A 80 -2.71 5.46 -5.59
C ASP A 80 -4.17 5.93 -5.76
N SER A 81 -4.87 5.46 -6.79
CA SER A 81 -6.30 5.77 -6.99
C SER A 81 -7.16 5.16 -5.88
N GLN A 82 -8.16 5.91 -5.42
CA GLN A 82 -9.19 5.39 -4.54
C GLN A 82 -10.13 4.49 -5.35
N ILE A 83 -10.22 3.22 -4.97
CA ILE A 83 -10.98 2.20 -5.71
C ILE A 83 -12.02 1.58 -4.79
N PHE A 84 -13.26 1.49 -5.29
CA PHE A 84 -14.35 0.74 -4.67
C PHE A 84 -14.64 -0.48 -5.53
N VAL A 85 -14.60 -1.68 -4.97
CA VAL A 85 -14.80 -2.92 -5.74
C VAL A 85 -15.59 -3.92 -4.91
N ASP A 86 -16.49 -4.66 -5.54
CA ASP A 86 -17.15 -5.79 -4.89
C ASP A 86 -16.21 -7.00 -4.89
N ASP A 87 -15.86 -7.51 -3.71
CA ASP A 87 -14.96 -8.66 -3.57
C ASP A 87 -15.52 -9.98 -4.10
N GLN A 88 -16.79 -10.00 -4.53
CA GLN A 88 -17.39 -11.14 -5.23
C GLN A 88 -17.48 -10.93 -6.75
N SER A 89 -16.99 -9.80 -7.27
CA SER A 89 -17.01 -9.52 -8.70
C SER A 89 -15.84 -10.19 -9.42
N PRO A 90 -15.99 -10.59 -10.70
CA PRO A 90 -14.90 -11.20 -11.47
C PRO A 90 -13.64 -10.31 -11.58
N ILE A 91 -13.84 -8.99 -11.63
CA ILE A 91 -12.73 -8.03 -11.75
C ILE A 91 -11.88 -7.91 -10.48
N TYR A 92 -12.39 -8.36 -9.33
CA TYR A 92 -11.65 -8.29 -8.08
C TYR A 92 -10.36 -9.13 -8.14
N ASP A 93 -10.45 -10.35 -8.67
CA ASP A 93 -9.29 -11.23 -8.80
C ASP A 93 -8.27 -10.65 -9.80
N ASP A 94 -8.76 -10.10 -10.91
CA ASP A 94 -7.90 -9.44 -11.91
C ASP A 94 -7.21 -8.19 -11.31
N LEU A 95 -7.92 -7.40 -10.51
CA LEU A 95 -7.37 -6.25 -9.79
C LEU A 95 -6.27 -6.69 -8.79
N MET A 96 -6.49 -7.78 -8.08
CA MET A 96 -5.52 -8.33 -7.12
C MET A 96 -4.27 -8.91 -7.81
N ALA A 97 -4.42 -9.41 -9.04
CA ALA A 97 -3.32 -9.89 -9.86
C ALA A 97 -2.57 -8.77 -10.60
N LEU A 98 -3.15 -7.57 -10.68
CA LEU A 98 -2.52 -6.42 -11.32
C LEU A 98 -1.28 -5.97 -10.55
N SER A 99 -0.18 -5.80 -11.27
CA SER A 99 1.11 -5.37 -10.73
C SER A 99 1.44 -3.94 -11.14
N PHE A 100 1.95 -3.18 -10.19
CA PHE A 100 2.34 -1.79 -10.34
C PHE A 100 3.82 -1.63 -10.03
N GLU A 101 4.48 -0.75 -10.77
CA GLU A 101 5.87 -0.37 -10.49
C GLU A 101 5.90 0.75 -9.44
N THR A 102 6.74 0.59 -8.42
CA THR A 102 7.06 1.66 -7.47
C THR A 102 8.52 2.06 -7.61
N ARG A 103 8.81 3.34 -7.37
CA ARG A 103 10.15 3.91 -7.50
C ARG A 103 10.51 4.67 -6.22
N LEU A 104 11.53 4.19 -5.52
CA LEU A 104 12.08 4.90 -4.35
C LEU A 104 13.35 5.63 -4.73
N THR A 105 13.41 6.89 -4.32
CA THR A 105 14.58 7.77 -4.47
C THR A 105 14.95 8.35 -3.12
N ASN A 106 16.14 8.95 -3.03
CA ASN A 106 16.61 9.54 -1.79
C ASN A 106 17.37 10.85 -2.10
N GLN A 107 17.48 11.73 -1.11
CA GLN A 107 18.14 13.03 -1.28
C GLN A 107 19.69 12.99 -1.26
N THR A 108 20.31 11.83 -1.00
CA THR A 108 21.77 11.71 -0.81
C THR A 108 22.51 11.23 -2.06
N ASN A 109 21.85 10.48 -2.93
CA ASN A 109 22.43 9.98 -4.17
C ASN A 109 21.33 9.72 -5.21
N ASP A 110 21.73 9.56 -6.47
CA ASP A 110 20.82 9.42 -7.61
C ASP A 110 20.30 7.98 -7.81
N LEU A 111 20.53 7.06 -6.87
CA LEU A 111 20.08 5.67 -6.98
C LEU A 111 18.55 5.61 -6.90
N VAL A 112 17.94 4.93 -7.87
CA VAL A 112 16.50 4.62 -7.90
C VAL A 112 16.29 3.13 -7.65
N LEU A 113 15.55 2.79 -6.61
CA LEU A 113 15.05 1.42 -6.40
C LEU A 113 13.72 1.29 -7.09
N VAL A 114 13.61 0.29 -7.96
CA VAL A 114 12.39 -0.06 -8.68
C VAL A 114 11.89 -1.40 -8.17
N GLU A 115 10.65 -1.42 -7.71
CA GLU A 115 9.99 -2.61 -7.18
C GLU A 115 8.63 -2.80 -7.83
N LYS A 116 8.03 -3.98 -7.61
CA LYS A 116 6.66 -4.28 -8.02
C LYS A 116 5.78 -4.57 -6.81
N THR A 117 4.50 -4.23 -6.91
CA THR A 117 3.50 -4.52 -5.88
C THR A 117 2.11 -4.69 -6.47
N SER A 118 1.20 -5.30 -5.72
CA SER A 118 -0.23 -5.27 -6.02
C SER A 118 -0.89 -4.02 -5.45
N ILE A 119 -2.15 -3.78 -5.82
CA ILE A 119 -2.98 -2.72 -5.24
C ILE A 119 -3.09 -2.82 -3.70
N ALA A 120 -2.94 -4.04 -3.15
CA ALA A 120 -3.08 -4.30 -1.72
C ALA A 120 -1.81 -3.94 -0.92
N ARG A 121 -0.68 -3.67 -1.58
CA ARG A 121 0.60 -3.31 -0.94
C ARG A 121 1.00 -4.24 0.21
N SER A 122 0.73 -5.54 0.03
CA SER A 122 0.94 -6.56 1.06
C SER A 122 2.27 -7.29 0.92
N GLU A 123 2.93 -7.15 -0.23
CA GLU A 123 4.23 -7.77 -0.49
C GLU A 123 5.34 -7.13 0.36
N LEU A 124 6.36 -7.92 0.68
CA LEU A 124 7.57 -7.47 1.37
C LEU A 124 8.45 -6.68 0.39
N THR A 125 8.11 -5.41 0.23
CA THR A 125 8.89 -4.43 -0.53
C THR A 125 9.18 -3.23 0.35
N LEU A 126 10.28 -2.54 0.05
CA LEU A 126 10.66 -1.36 0.82
C LEU A 126 9.66 -0.22 0.59
N ALA A 127 9.12 -0.11 -0.62
CA ALA A 127 8.12 0.89 -0.98
C ALA A 127 6.81 0.70 -0.20
N ASN A 128 6.32 -0.53 -0.11
CA ASN A 128 5.10 -0.82 0.66
C ASN A 128 5.30 -0.60 2.15
N TYR A 129 6.45 -1.03 2.67
CA TYR A 129 6.80 -0.81 4.06
C TYR A 129 6.81 0.69 4.42
N PHE A 130 7.49 1.52 3.64
CA PHE A 130 7.51 2.96 3.87
C PHE A 130 6.15 3.63 3.66
N PHE A 131 5.37 3.20 2.67
CA PHE A 131 4.01 3.67 2.46
C PHE A 131 3.15 3.44 3.71
N LYS A 132 3.18 2.23 4.27
CA LYS A 132 2.40 1.90 5.47
C LYS A 132 2.89 2.62 6.71
N LEU A 133 4.20 2.82 6.87
CA LEU A 133 4.75 3.62 7.96
C LEU A 133 4.26 5.07 7.90
N ALA A 134 4.27 5.70 6.72
CA ALA A 134 3.87 7.10 6.56
C ALA A 134 2.40 7.33 6.99
N ASP A 135 1.52 6.39 6.67
CA ASP A 135 0.09 6.48 6.96
C ASP A 135 -0.34 5.79 8.27
N ASN A 136 0.60 5.26 9.05
CA ASN A 136 0.35 4.43 10.25
C ASN A 136 -0.62 3.27 9.97
N LEU A 137 -0.43 2.60 8.84
CA LEU A 137 -1.23 1.44 8.43
C LEU A 137 -0.62 0.14 9.01
N PRO A 138 -1.46 -0.88 9.26
CA PRO A 138 -0.98 -2.18 9.73
C PRO A 138 -0.09 -2.86 8.68
N MET A 139 1.02 -3.43 9.15
CA MET A 139 1.90 -4.26 8.33
C MET A 139 1.20 -5.56 7.95
N SER A 140 1.55 -6.13 6.81
CA SER A 140 1.18 -7.51 6.47
C SER A 140 2.10 -8.48 7.20
N GLU A 141 1.69 -9.75 7.30
CA GLU A 141 2.53 -10.82 7.86
C GLU A 141 3.91 -10.90 7.18
N ALA A 142 3.97 -10.68 5.87
CA ALA A 142 5.23 -10.65 5.12
C ALA A 142 6.13 -9.46 5.49
N GLN A 143 5.55 -8.34 5.95
CA GLN A 143 6.25 -7.10 6.29
C GLN A 143 6.69 -7.03 7.76
N GLU A 144 6.05 -7.78 8.67
CA GLU A 144 6.39 -7.80 10.10
C GLU A 144 7.88 -8.05 10.36
N PRO A 145 8.57 -9.02 9.71
CA PRO A 145 9.99 -9.25 9.97
C PRO A 145 10.89 -8.06 9.63
N LEU A 146 10.47 -7.19 8.70
CA LEU A 146 11.17 -5.96 8.38
C LEU A 146 10.86 -4.85 9.39
N PHE A 147 9.61 -4.77 9.85
CA PHE A 147 9.21 -3.85 10.91
C PHE A 147 9.88 -4.17 12.25
N ASP A 148 9.98 -5.44 12.64
CA ASP A 148 10.71 -5.87 13.84
C ASP A 148 12.19 -5.47 13.81
N LEU A 149 12.79 -5.40 12.61
CA LEU A 149 14.19 -5.02 12.42
C LEU A 149 14.40 -3.50 12.39
N LEU A 150 13.55 -2.77 11.68
CA LEU A 150 13.74 -1.34 11.38
C LEU A 150 12.90 -0.42 12.26
N GLY A 151 11.77 -0.87 12.80
CA GLY A 151 10.85 -0.10 13.62
C GLY A 151 10.16 1.04 12.87
N ASP A 152 10.01 2.18 13.52
CA ASP A 152 9.44 3.42 12.98
C ASP A 152 10.51 4.31 12.30
N VAL A 153 11.41 3.68 11.53
CA VAL A 153 12.53 4.39 10.92
C VAL A 153 12.07 5.46 9.94
N ASN A 154 12.76 6.60 9.94
CA ASN A 154 12.57 7.62 8.90
C ASN A 154 12.98 7.06 7.52
N PRO A 155 12.09 7.04 6.50
CA PRO A 155 12.39 6.46 5.19
C PRO A 155 13.62 7.07 4.49
N GLN A 156 13.78 8.39 4.56
CA GLN A 156 14.90 9.09 3.93
C GLN A 156 16.24 8.77 4.60
N TYR A 157 16.23 8.55 5.92
CA TYR A 157 17.39 8.07 6.66
C TYR A 157 17.72 6.63 6.28
N ALA A 158 16.75 5.71 6.32
CA ALA A 158 16.97 4.32 5.94
C ALA A 158 17.50 4.18 4.51
N LEU A 159 16.87 4.87 3.55
CA LEU A 159 17.29 4.86 2.15
C LEU A 159 18.71 5.37 1.97
N LYS A 160 19.11 6.42 2.68
CA LYS A 160 20.50 6.92 2.61
C LYS A 160 21.51 5.81 2.89
N TYR A 161 21.33 5.03 3.97
CA TYR A 161 22.27 3.97 4.34
C TYR A 161 22.19 2.76 3.40
N MET A 162 20.97 2.32 3.09
CA MET A 162 20.72 1.19 2.18
C MET A 162 21.30 1.44 0.78
N THR A 163 20.96 2.57 0.17
CA THR A 163 21.43 2.92 -1.18
C THR A 163 22.93 3.18 -1.23
N THR A 164 23.52 3.78 -0.18
CA THR A 164 24.99 3.92 -0.07
C THR A 164 25.67 2.56 -0.03
N PHE A 165 25.07 1.56 0.61
CA PHE A 165 25.59 0.19 0.58
C PHE A 165 25.46 -0.42 -0.81
N LEU A 166 24.30 -0.32 -1.45
CA LEU A 166 24.04 -0.85 -2.79
C LEU A 166 24.96 -0.25 -3.87
N LEU A 167 25.27 1.04 -3.79
CA LEU A 167 26.20 1.70 -4.73
C LEU A 167 27.62 1.11 -4.72
N LYS A 168 28.02 0.36 -3.68
CA LYS A 168 29.30 -0.36 -3.68
C LYS A 168 29.37 -1.38 -4.83
N PHE A 169 28.22 -1.91 -5.26
CA PHE A 169 28.12 -2.86 -6.37
C PHE A 169 28.37 -2.23 -7.75
N ALA A 170 28.44 -0.90 -7.86
CA ALA A 170 28.89 -0.23 -9.09
C ALA A 170 30.36 -0.55 -9.41
N ARG A 171 31.17 -0.81 -8.38
CA ARG A 171 32.62 -0.98 -8.48
C ARG A 171 33.10 -2.40 -8.17
N LYS A 172 32.27 -3.22 -7.54
CA LYS A 172 32.65 -4.56 -7.03
C LYS A 172 31.48 -5.52 -7.21
N ASP A 173 31.76 -6.75 -7.60
CA ASP A 173 30.70 -7.77 -7.67
C ASP A 173 30.39 -8.37 -6.30
N GLU A 174 31.33 -8.26 -5.34
CA GLU A 174 31.18 -8.75 -3.97
C GLU A 174 31.54 -7.68 -2.94
N VAL A 175 30.74 -7.58 -1.88
CA VAL A 175 30.91 -6.59 -0.81
C VAL A 175 30.97 -7.29 0.55
N VAL A 176 31.98 -6.94 1.35
CA VAL A 176 32.13 -7.44 2.73
C VAL A 176 31.51 -6.44 3.69
N GLN A 177 30.67 -6.93 4.61
CA GLN A 177 30.18 -6.15 5.75
C GLN A 177 30.68 -6.79 7.05
N LYS A 178 31.63 -6.10 7.71
CA LYS A 178 32.30 -6.65 8.91
C LYS A 178 31.53 -6.44 10.21
N ARG A 179 30.69 -5.41 10.28
CA ARG A 179 29.92 -5.04 11.47
C ARG A 179 28.44 -5.29 11.21
N PRO A 180 27.68 -5.78 12.21
CA PRO A 180 26.22 -5.82 12.12
C PRO A 180 25.68 -4.46 11.71
N ASP A 181 24.76 -4.45 10.75
CA ASP A 181 24.15 -3.25 10.20
C ASP A 181 22.71 -3.61 9.79
N ILE A 182 21.73 -3.06 10.52
CA ILE A 182 20.31 -3.36 10.32
C ILE A 182 19.84 -2.97 8.91
N PHE A 183 20.48 -2.00 8.26
CA PHE A 183 20.13 -1.62 6.89
C PHE A 183 20.61 -2.65 5.87
N VAL A 184 21.78 -3.26 6.12
CA VAL A 184 22.29 -4.35 5.28
C VAL A 184 21.47 -5.63 5.53
N GLU A 185 21.09 -5.90 6.77
CA GLU A 185 20.21 -7.02 7.10
C GLU A 185 18.83 -6.85 6.47
N ALA A 186 18.27 -5.64 6.45
CA ALA A 186 17.03 -5.34 5.77
C ALA A 186 17.13 -5.58 4.25
N LEU A 187 18.22 -5.16 3.61
CA LEU A 187 18.49 -5.45 2.19
C LEU A 187 18.57 -6.95 1.90
N GLU A 188 19.11 -7.74 2.84
CA GLU A 188 19.16 -9.21 2.75
C GLU A 188 17.76 -9.82 2.92
N LYS A 189 16.95 -9.33 3.87
CA LYS A 189 15.55 -9.76 4.08
C LYS A 189 14.64 -9.44 2.89
N LEU A 190 14.85 -8.28 2.27
CA LEU A 190 14.16 -7.82 1.05
C LEU A 190 14.64 -8.54 -0.21
N ASP A 191 15.61 -9.46 -0.08
CA ASP A 191 16.19 -10.22 -1.17
C ASP A 191 16.92 -9.39 -2.24
N TYR A 192 17.32 -8.16 -1.91
CA TYR A 192 18.10 -7.30 -2.81
C TYR A 192 19.55 -7.74 -2.90
N ILE A 193 20.06 -8.35 -1.83
CA ILE A 193 21.41 -8.90 -1.72
C ILE A 193 21.36 -10.27 -1.07
N ARG A 194 22.33 -11.13 -1.37
CA ARG A 194 22.49 -12.44 -0.73
C ARG A 194 23.95 -12.71 -0.37
N LYS A 195 24.17 -13.51 0.68
CA LYS A 195 25.51 -14.01 0.99
C LYS A 195 25.89 -15.14 0.06
N ASN A 196 27.11 -15.11 -0.45
CA ASN A 196 27.74 -16.24 -1.13
C ASN A 196 28.36 -17.22 -0.12
N ASP A 197 28.92 -18.32 -0.62
CA ASP A 197 29.57 -19.36 0.21
C ASP A 197 30.73 -18.83 1.08
N GLN A 198 31.30 -17.68 0.72
CA GLN A 198 32.37 -17.02 1.48
C GLN A 198 31.84 -15.99 2.50
N GLY A 199 30.53 -15.88 2.67
CA GLY A 199 29.89 -14.92 3.57
C GLY A 199 29.94 -13.46 3.10
N LYS A 200 30.27 -13.22 1.82
CA LYS A 200 30.23 -11.87 1.22
C LYS A 200 28.90 -11.64 0.53
N TYR A 201 28.46 -10.39 0.49
CA TYR A 201 27.23 -10.01 -0.19
C TYR A 201 27.44 -9.88 -1.69
N GLN A 202 26.51 -10.43 -2.46
CA GLN A 202 26.33 -10.26 -3.89
C GLN A 202 24.98 -9.62 -4.15
N LEU A 203 24.87 -8.85 -5.24
CA LEU A 203 23.62 -8.24 -5.65
C LEU A 203 22.67 -9.31 -6.20
N ASN A 204 21.42 -9.29 -5.75
CA ASN A 204 20.34 -10.15 -6.25
C ASN A 204 19.24 -9.35 -6.97
N MET A 205 19.59 -8.15 -7.45
CA MET A 205 18.77 -7.28 -8.28
C MET A 205 19.38 -7.15 -9.68
N SER A 206 18.59 -6.66 -10.64
CA SER A 206 19.17 -6.11 -11.87
C SER A 206 19.67 -4.68 -11.60
N PHE A 207 20.77 -4.30 -12.23
CA PHE A 207 21.40 -2.99 -12.00
C PHE A 207 21.87 -2.36 -13.31
N ASP A 208 21.23 -1.26 -13.68
CA ASP A 208 21.70 -0.36 -14.71
C ASP A 208 22.67 0.67 -14.11
N LYS A 209 23.95 0.54 -14.47
CA LYS A 209 25.02 1.40 -13.97
C LYS A 209 25.01 2.81 -14.53
N GLU A 210 24.43 3.01 -15.72
CA GLU A 210 24.39 4.33 -16.38
C GLU A 210 23.32 5.21 -15.73
N THR A 211 22.16 4.64 -15.44
CA THR A 211 21.01 5.35 -14.87
C THR A 211 20.89 5.21 -13.34
N LEU A 212 21.76 4.40 -12.73
CA LEU A 212 21.75 4.06 -11.30
C LEU A 212 20.42 3.44 -10.83
N VAL A 213 19.77 2.67 -11.71
CA VAL A 213 18.50 2.00 -11.43
C VAL A 213 18.75 0.56 -10.99
N PHE A 214 18.24 0.22 -9.81
CA PHE A 214 18.23 -1.13 -9.27
C PHE A 214 16.80 -1.67 -9.28
N THR A 215 16.53 -2.72 -10.05
CA THR A 215 15.19 -3.30 -10.14
C THR A 215 15.14 -4.67 -9.45
N SER A 216 14.20 -4.82 -8.51
CA SER A 216 13.96 -6.09 -7.82
C SER A 216 13.59 -7.17 -8.84
N LYS A 217 13.87 -8.43 -8.48
CA LYS A 217 13.39 -9.55 -9.28
C LYS A 217 11.89 -9.75 -9.02
N ASP A 218 11.20 -10.24 -10.04
CA ASP A 218 9.80 -10.66 -9.96
C ASP A 218 9.64 -11.95 -9.12
#